data_AF-A0A3M1N1H2-F1
#
_entry.id   AF-A0A3M1N1H2-F1
#
_cell.length_a   1.000
_cell.length_b   1.000
_cell.length_c   1.000
_cell.angle_alpha   90.00
_cell.angle_beta   90.00
_cell.angle_gamma   90.00
#
_symmetry.space_group_name_H-M   'P 1'
#
loop_
_entity.id
_entity.type
_entity.pdbx_description
1 polymer ?
#
loop_
_entity_poly.entity_id
_entity_poly.type
_entity_poly.pdbx_seq_one_letter_code
_entity_poly.pdbx_strand_id
1 'polypeptide(L)'
;MCRVARLAAAFACLIALGACSAALEPILPTPRPTRTALPSPTLTHTPRLSPTPSPSPRPTLPPDISPTPLLGSVPTRPSQMPTATAPSLPISLMRVEYFTADVTAAAANEVITLYWSVQGVDVATIYRLEDSAEALVRGQAWRVPRSGSLRVAVRPNADGLARFVLVISNGVEEIAQEVRLTASCAETWFFAPAPSDAGCPTAPAVRSLAVYQPFERGAMFWLAESRTIYVLYADAEAPSWAAFADEFRDGQPESDPSLRAPEGRLQPIRGFGLVWRSREAVQRRLGWATAPESAFETEFQSGAAALFLRDREGKLVGLYGEGARWRSAP
;
A
#
# COMPACT_ATOMS: atom_id res chain seq x y z
N MET A 1 66.26 -43.03 -43.39
CA MET A 1 67.14 -43.10 -42.19
C MET A 1 66.23 -43.03 -40.96
N CYS A 2 66.42 -43.92 -39.98
CA CYS A 2 65.67 -44.15 -38.70
C CYS A 2 64.15 -44.47 -38.86
N ARG A 3 63.63 -45.72 -38.83
CA ARG A 3 63.59 -46.79 -37.78
C ARG A 3 63.27 -46.21 -36.39
N VAL A 4 62.15 -46.56 -35.74
CA VAL A 4 61.86 -47.77 -34.94
C VAL A 4 60.31 -47.88 -34.80
N ALA A 5 59.57 -48.89 -35.32
CA ALA A 5 59.25 -50.24 -34.78
C ALA A 5 58.70 -50.26 -33.34
N ARG A 6 57.69 -50.99 -32.85
CA ARG A 6 56.80 -52.07 -33.32
C ARG A 6 55.86 -52.42 -32.12
N LEU A 7 54.67 -52.97 -32.41
CA LEU A 7 53.83 -53.90 -31.63
C LEU A 7 53.38 -53.53 -30.20
N ALA A 8 52.09 -53.43 -29.88
CA ALA A 8 51.07 -54.49 -29.76
C ALA A 8 51.32 -55.48 -28.59
N ALA A 9 50.58 -55.29 -27.49
CA ALA A 9 50.25 -56.33 -26.51
C ALA A 9 48.90 -55.99 -25.85
N ALA A 10 47.92 -56.87 -26.06
CA ALA A 10 46.63 -56.90 -25.39
C ALA A 10 46.70 -57.87 -24.19
N PHE A 11 45.91 -57.60 -23.14
CA PHE A 11 45.47 -58.42 -21.99
C PHE A 11 45.55 -57.55 -20.73
N ALA A 12 44.67 -57.57 -19.74
CA ALA A 12 43.30 -58.00 -19.56
C ALA A 12 42.95 -57.55 -18.12
N CYS A 13 41.68 -57.22 -17.90
CA CYS A 13 40.97 -57.43 -16.64
C CYS A 13 41.59 -56.89 -15.33
N LEU A 14 41.04 -55.79 -14.81
CA LEU A 14 40.58 -55.75 -13.41
C LEU A 14 39.57 -54.62 -13.19
N ILE A 15 38.35 -55.06 -12.96
CA ILE A 15 37.17 -54.30 -12.56
C ILE A 15 37.42 -53.76 -11.15
N ALA A 16 37.41 -52.44 -10.98
CA ALA A 16 37.25 -51.79 -9.68
C ALA A 16 35.92 -51.03 -9.69
N LEU A 17 34.85 -51.77 -9.37
CA LEU A 17 33.55 -51.21 -8.98
C LEU A 17 33.74 -50.49 -7.64
N GLY A 18 33.98 -49.18 -7.69
CA GLY A 18 33.91 -48.31 -6.53
C GLY A 18 32.45 -48.07 -6.14
N ALA A 19 31.88 -49.02 -5.41
CA ALA A 19 30.60 -48.84 -4.74
C ALA A 19 30.75 -47.85 -3.58
N CYS A 20 30.51 -46.55 -3.83
CA CYS A 20 30.21 -45.62 -2.76
C CYS A 20 28.77 -45.84 -2.32
N SER A 21 28.62 -46.68 -1.30
CA SER A 21 27.37 -46.94 -0.59
C SER A 21 26.78 -45.62 -0.10
N ALA A 22 25.54 -45.34 -0.51
CA ALA A 22 24.68 -44.40 0.16
C ALA A 22 24.51 -44.87 1.62
N ALA A 23 25.04 -44.12 2.57
CA ALA A 23 24.70 -44.29 3.97
C ALA A 23 23.24 -43.87 4.14
N LEU A 24 22.34 -44.86 4.13
CA LEU A 24 20.95 -44.68 4.53
C LEU A 24 20.96 -44.38 6.04
N GLU A 25 20.75 -43.13 6.43
CA GLU A 25 20.45 -42.80 7.81
C GLU A 25 19.14 -43.49 8.22
N PRO A 26 19.08 -44.18 9.37
CA PRO A 26 17.85 -44.77 9.85
C PRO A 26 16.86 -43.65 10.22
N ILE A 27 15.72 -43.61 9.52
CA ILE A 27 14.60 -42.74 9.87
C ILE A 27 14.03 -43.26 11.20
N LEU A 28 14.37 -42.61 12.31
CA LEU A 28 13.66 -42.82 13.57
C LEU A 28 12.25 -42.23 13.42
N PRO A 29 11.17 -43.01 13.58
CA PRO A 29 9.83 -42.46 13.62
C PRO A 29 9.69 -41.57 14.86
N THR A 30 9.60 -40.26 14.66
CA THR A 30 9.22 -39.33 15.72
C THR A 30 7.78 -39.64 16.16
N PRO A 31 7.53 -39.88 17.46
CA PRO A 31 6.16 -40.05 17.94
C PRO A 31 5.36 -38.78 17.67
N ARG A 32 4.14 -38.95 17.14
CA ARG A 32 3.18 -37.87 16.91
C ARG A 32 3.02 -37.06 18.21
N PRO A 33 3.04 -35.72 18.18
CA PRO A 33 2.85 -34.92 19.38
C PRO A 33 1.48 -35.23 20.01
N THR A 34 1.50 -35.76 21.23
CA THR A 34 0.30 -35.92 22.05
C THR A 34 -0.22 -34.52 22.40
N ARG A 35 -1.47 -34.22 22.02
CA ARG A 35 -2.15 -33.00 22.47
C ARG A 35 -2.30 -33.07 23.98
N THR A 36 -1.46 -32.35 24.70
CA THR A 36 -1.72 -32.00 26.10
C THR A 36 -2.98 -31.13 26.13
N ALA A 37 -4.03 -31.57 26.81
CA ALA A 37 -5.20 -30.75 27.04
C ALA A 37 -4.81 -29.52 27.85
N LEU A 38 -5.05 -28.32 27.30
CA LEU A 38 -4.92 -27.07 28.03
C LEU A 38 -5.99 -27.06 29.15
N PRO A 39 -5.67 -26.63 30.39
CA PRO A 39 -6.72 -26.39 31.39
C PRO A 39 -7.71 -25.36 30.84
N SER A 40 -9.00 -25.66 30.96
CA SER A 40 -10.08 -24.73 30.60
C SER A 40 -9.97 -23.45 31.42
N PRO A 41 -10.15 -22.26 30.82
CA PRO A 41 -10.18 -21.03 31.59
C PRO A 41 -11.39 -21.03 32.52
N THR A 42 -11.13 -20.99 33.83
CA THR A 42 -12.16 -20.72 34.84
C THR A 42 -12.67 -19.30 34.64
N LEU A 43 -13.97 -19.14 34.40
CA LEU A 43 -14.62 -17.83 34.39
C LEU A 43 -14.58 -17.24 35.80
N THR A 44 -13.67 -16.30 36.03
CA THR A 44 -13.72 -15.44 37.20
C THR A 44 -14.85 -14.43 37.01
N HIS A 45 -15.94 -14.62 37.75
CA HIS A 45 -17.01 -13.63 37.86
C HIS A 45 -16.44 -12.31 38.40
N THR A 46 -16.29 -11.31 37.54
CA THR A 46 -16.08 -9.92 37.96
C THR A 46 -17.39 -9.41 38.58
N PRO A 47 -17.40 -8.90 39.83
CA PRO A 47 -18.61 -8.32 40.39
C PRO A 47 -18.99 -7.08 39.58
N ARG A 48 -20.22 -7.09 39.05
CA ARG A 48 -20.85 -5.95 38.38
C ARG A 48 -21.06 -4.84 39.41
N LEU A 49 -20.33 -3.73 39.28
CA LEU A 49 -20.70 -2.49 39.94
C LEU A 49 -22.01 -1.99 39.30
N SER A 50 -23.12 -2.20 39.99
CA SER A 50 -24.38 -1.50 39.68
C SER A 50 -24.22 -0.03 40.06
N PRO A 51 -24.47 0.93 39.15
CA PRO A 51 -24.63 2.32 39.55
C PRO A 51 -25.94 2.45 40.34
N THR A 52 -25.83 2.66 41.65
CA THR A 52 -26.93 3.12 42.49
C THR A 52 -27.31 4.54 42.05
N PRO A 53 -28.58 4.83 41.69
CA PRO A 53 -28.99 6.21 41.44
C PRO A 53 -28.95 7.00 42.75
N SER A 54 -28.08 8.01 42.79
CA SER A 54 -28.06 9.01 43.85
C SER A 54 -29.26 9.96 43.67
N PRO A 55 -30.11 10.18 44.68
CA PRO A 55 -31.19 11.15 44.58
C PRO A 55 -30.64 12.58 44.65
N SER A 56 -30.72 13.32 43.55
CA SER A 56 -30.49 14.77 43.56
C SER A 56 -31.58 15.48 44.39
N PRO A 57 -31.23 16.44 45.26
CA PRO A 57 -32.21 17.21 45.99
C PRO A 57 -32.96 18.17 45.05
N ARG A 58 -34.29 18.08 45.08
CA ARG A 58 -35.22 19.03 44.46
C ARG A 58 -35.21 20.34 45.26
N PRO A 59 -35.13 21.53 44.62
CA PRO A 59 -35.30 22.78 45.35
C PRO A 59 -36.76 22.90 45.83
N THR A 60 -36.92 23.02 47.15
CA THR A 60 -38.21 23.31 47.80
C THR A 60 -38.48 24.81 47.72
N LEU A 61 -39.58 25.22 47.08
CA LEU A 61 -40.10 26.59 47.16
C LEU A 61 -40.72 26.82 48.55
N PRO A 62 -40.47 27.95 49.23
CA PRO A 62 -41.17 28.32 50.46
C PRO A 62 -42.61 28.79 50.16
N PRO A 63 -43.53 28.65 51.13
CA PRO A 63 -44.95 28.90 50.93
C PRO A 63 -45.29 30.40 50.97
N ASP A 64 -46.20 30.75 50.06
CA ASP A 64 -47.29 31.72 50.16
C ASP A 64 -47.15 32.86 51.19
N ILE A 65 -46.85 34.06 50.70
CA ILE A 65 -47.26 35.31 51.34
C ILE A 65 -48.03 36.12 50.31
N SER A 66 -49.34 36.07 50.45
CA SER A 66 -50.32 36.92 49.79
C SER A 66 -50.21 38.37 50.27
N PRO A 67 -50.04 39.38 49.40
CA PRO A 67 -50.27 40.76 49.76
C PRO A 67 -51.67 41.21 49.32
N THR A 68 -52.56 41.42 50.28
CA THR A 68 -53.78 42.22 50.11
C THR A 68 -53.40 43.64 49.68
N PRO A 69 -53.99 44.22 48.61
CA PRO A 69 -53.70 45.59 48.22
C PRO A 69 -54.42 46.57 49.15
N LEU A 70 -53.66 47.46 49.78
CA LEU A 70 -54.13 48.65 50.48
C LEU A 70 -53.91 49.85 49.56
N LEU A 71 -55.03 50.39 49.05
CA LEU A 71 -55.17 51.72 48.43
C LEU A 71 -54.37 52.01 47.14
N GLY A 72 -55.09 52.25 46.04
CA GLY A 72 -54.58 53.02 44.89
C GLY A 72 -55.05 52.50 43.54
N SER A 73 -56.02 53.19 42.93
CA SER A 73 -56.47 52.98 41.55
C SER A 73 -55.34 53.27 40.55
N VAL A 74 -54.94 52.26 39.78
CA VAL A 74 -54.02 52.40 38.62
C VAL A 74 -54.85 52.51 37.34
N PRO A 75 -54.61 53.50 36.45
CA PRO A 75 -55.39 53.67 35.23
C PRO A 75 -55.07 52.56 34.22
N THR A 76 -56.11 51.91 33.70
CA THR A 76 -56.02 50.91 32.64
C THR A 76 -55.67 51.60 31.31
N ARG A 77 -54.42 51.49 30.86
CA ARG A 77 -54.03 51.87 29.49
C ARG A 77 -54.34 50.70 28.55
N PRO A 78 -55.18 50.86 27.51
CA PRO A 78 -55.35 49.79 26.53
C PRO A 78 -54.07 49.68 25.70
N SER A 79 -53.33 48.58 25.89
CA SER A 79 -52.22 48.18 25.01
C SER A 79 -52.78 47.31 23.90
N GLN A 80 -53.44 47.92 22.90
CA GLN A 80 -53.59 47.28 21.60
C GLN A 80 -52.32 47.58 20.81
N MET A 81 -51.32 46.70 20.91
CA MET A 81 -50.36 46.52 19.82
C MET A 81 -50.82 45.32 19.00
N PRO A 82 -50.95 45.43 17.67
CA PRO A 82 -51.10 44.25 16.83
C PRO A 82 -49.84 43.39 16.99
N THR A 83 -50.03 42.11 17.35
CA THR A 83 -48.96 41.11 17.29
C THR A 83 -48.48 41.02 15.84
N ALA A 84 -47.34 41.64 15.54
CA ALA A 84 -46.66 41.43 14.28
C ALA A 84 -46.27 39.95 14.22
N THR A 85 -46.97 39.17 13.40
CA THR A 85 -46.55 37.83 13.04
C THR A 85 -45.27 38.00 12.23
N ALA A 86 -44.13 37.64 12.81
CA ALA A 86 -42.88 37.58 12.07
C ALA A 86 -43.08 36.59 10.90
N PRO A 87 -42.78 36.96 9.64
CA PRO A 87 -42.72 35.99 8.57
C PRO A 87 -41.63 34.98 8.92
N SER A 88 -42.00 33.70 9.07
CA SER A 88 -41.04 32.61 9.11
C SER A 88 -40.37 32.52 7.75
N LEU A 89 -39.22 33.17 7.60
CA LEU A 89 -38.32 32.91 6.49
C LEU A 89 -37.83 31.45 6.62
N PRO A 90 -38.06 30.57 5.63
CA PRO A 90 -37.38 29.29 5.63
C PRO A 90 -35.93 29.54 5.23
N ILE A 91 -35.05 29.83 6.18
CA ILE A 91 -33.62 29.81 5.90
C ILE A 91 -33.18 28.34 5.92
N SER A 92 -33.48 27.60 4.84
CA SER A 92 -32.85 26.31 4.62
C SER A 92 -31.41 26.57 4.17
N LEU A 93 -30.52 26.79 5.15
CA LEU A 93 -29.08 26.92 4.89
C LEU A 93 -28.53 25.56 4.49
N MET A 94 -27.88 25.50 3.32
CA MET A 94 -27.10 24.34 2.90
C MET A 94 -25.96 24.12 3.91
N ARG A 95 -25.91 22.97 4.58
CA ARG A 95 -24.84 22.63 5.52
C ARG A 95 -24.64 21.14 5.70
N VAL A 96 -23.45 20.76 6.16
CA VAL A 96 -23.17 19.42 6.67
C VAL A 96 -23.44 19.43 8.18
N GLU A 97 -24.35 18.57 8.66
CA GLU A 97 -24.63 18.43 10.09
C GLU A 97 -23.52 17.63 10.78
N TYR A 98 -23.14 16.51 10.14
CA TYR A 98 -21.99 15.73 10.53
C TYR A 98 -21.49 14.88 9.35
N PHE A 99 -20.20 14.57 9.40
CA PHE A 99 -19.55 13.55 8.60
C PHE A 99 -18.48 12.88 9.46
N THR A 100 -18.63 11.59 9.73
CA THR A 100 -17.74 10.82 10.64
C THR A 100 -17.58 9.39 10.16
N ALA A 101 -16.58 8.69 10.70
CA ALA A 101 -16.44 7.25 10.61
C ALA A 101 -16.79 6.57 11.95
N ASP A 102 -16.97 5.25 11.93
CA ASP A 102 -17.09 4.40 13.13
C ASP A 102 -15.79 4.28 13.93
N VAL A 103 -14.64 4.40 13.26
CA VAL A 103 -13.30 4.32 13.85
C VAL A 103 -12.48 5.57 13.54
N THR A 104 -11.40 5.79 14.29
CA THR A 104 -10.40 6.86 14.01
C THR A 104 -9.09 6.29 13.44
N ALA A 105 -8.91 4.96 13.50
CA ALA A 105 -7.78 4.22 12.99
C ALA A 105 -8.25 2.87 12.43
N ALA A 106 -7.63 2.39 11.36
CA ALA A 106 -7.97 1.12 10.73
C ALA A 106 -6.79 0.56 9.93
N ALA A 107 -6.77 -0.75 9.69
CA ALA A 107 -5.78 -1.37 8.83
C ALA A 107 -6.09 -1.10 7.33
N ALA A 108 -5.07 -1.16 6.48
CA ALA A 108 -5.27 -1.13 5.04
C ALA A 108 -6.23 -2.26 4.59
N ASN A 109 -7.16 -1.92 3.69
CA ASN A 109 -8.26 -2.76 3.19
C ASN A 109 -9.32 -3.17 4.23
N GLU A 110 -9.21 -2.75 5.48
CA GLU A 110 -10.28 -2.92 6.46
C GLU A 110 -11.54 -2.17 6.01
N VAL A 111 -12.71 -2.75 6.21
CA VAL A 111 -14.00 -2.15 5.83
C VAL A 111 -14.55 -1.36 7.02
N ILE A 112 -14.56 -0.05 6.89
CA ILE A 112 -15.12 0.89 7.86
C ILE A 112 -16.47 1.41 7.39
N THR A 113 -17.19 2.08 8.29
CA THR A 113 -18.50 2.70 7.99
C THR A 113 -18.43 4.21 8.15
N LEU A 114 -18.70 4.92 7.06
CA LEU A 114 -18.89 6.37 7.08
C LEU A 114 -20.35 6.70 7.37
N TYR A 115 -20.60 7.74 8.15
CA TYR A 115 -21.92 8.27 8.49
C TYR A 115 -21.99 9.75 8.16
N TRP A 116 -23.10 10.19 7.60
CA TRP A 116 -23.33 11.61 7.30
C TRP A 116 -24.79 12.01 7.46
N SER A 117 -24.97 13.31 7.67
CA SER A 117 -26.25 14.00 7.50
C SER A 117 -26.00 15.40 6.97
N VAL A 118 -26.77 15.81 5.97
CA VAL A 118 -26.70 17.13 5.34
C VAL A 118 -28.09 17.76 5.29
N GLN A 119 -28.13 19.09 5.28
CA GLN A 119 -29.35 19.86 5.11
C GLN A 119 -29.22 20.78 3.90
N GLY A 120 -30.34 21.04 3.22
CA GLY A 120 -30.44 21.97 2.08
C GLY A 120 -30.16 21.36 0.71
N VAL A 121 -29.80 20.08 0.63
CA VAL A 121 -29.66 19.31 -0.63
C VAL A 121 -30.20 17.89 -0.47
N ASP A 122 -30.69 17.30 -1.56
CA ASP A 122 -31.19 15.92 -1.57
C ASP A 122 -30.10 14.87 -1.83
N VAL A 123 -29.02 15.27 -2.49
CA VAL A 123 -27.91 14.42 -2.90
C VAL A 123 -26.59 15.07 -2.50
N ALA A 124 -25.70 14.27 -1.92
CA ALA A 124 -24.32 14.62 -1.64
C ALA A 124 -23.38 13.66 -2.39
N THR A 125 -22.10 14.01 -2.48
CA THR A 125 -21.07 13.12 -3.04
C THR A 125 -19.95 12.94 -2.04
N ILE A 126 -19.62 11.68 -1.72
CA ILE A 126 -18.41 11.35 -0.98
C ILE A 126 -17.31 11.03 -1.98
N TYR A 127 -16.13 11.61 -1.81
CA TYR A 127 -14.93 11.25 -2.53
C TYR A 127 -13.92 10.60 -1.59
N ARG A 128 -13.23 9.57 -2.06
CA ARG A 128 -11.93 9.18 -1.50
C ARG A 128 -10.89 10.15 -2.03
N LEU A 129 -10.05 10.68 -1.14
CA LEU A 129 -8.89 11.44 -1.56
C LEU A 129 -7.72 10.47 -1.75
N GLU A 130 -7.07 10.58 -2.91
CA GLU A 130 -5.98 9.72 -3.35
C GLU A 130 -4.75 10.59 -3.64
N ASP A 131 -3.55 10.06 -3.42
CA ASP A 131 -2.32 10.77 -3.76
C ASP A 131 -2.18 10.95 -5.28
N SER A 132 -1.79 12.15 -5.67
CA SER A 132 -1.19 12.44 -6.97
C SER A 132 0.23 12.99 -6.77
N ALA A 133 0.95 13.24 -7.87
CA ALA A 133 2.33 13.71 -7.83
C ALA A 133 2.53 15.03 -7.04
N GLU A 134 1.50 15.87 -6.93
CA GLU A 134 1.60 17.22 -6.34
C GLU A 134 0.62 17.45 -5.18
N ALA A 135 -0.53 16.77 -5.14
CA ALA A 135 -1.57 16.98 -4.14
C ALA A 135 -2.52 15.78 -3.99
N LEU A 136 -3.38 15.81 -2.97
CA LEU A 136 -4.52 14.90 -2.87
C LEU A 136 -5.59 15.28 -3.89
N VAL A 137 -6.06 14.31 -4.65
CA VAL A 137 -7.11 14.49 -5.67
C VAL A 137 -8.37 13.72 -5.30
N ARG A 138 -9.53 14.20 -5.79
CA ARG A 138 -10.82 13.49 -5.68
C ARG A 138 -10.79 12.28 -6.60
N GLY A 139 -10.55 11.10 -6.04
CA GLY A 139 -10.52 9.82 -6.75
C GLY A 139 -11.89 9.17 -6.81
N GLN A 140 -12.03 7.98 -6.23
CA GLN A 140 -13.31 7.26 -6.19
C GLN A 140 -14.45 8.10 -5.59
N ALA A 141 -15.61 8.14 -6.26
CA ALA A 141 -16.77 8.93 -5.87
C ALA A 141 -18.02 8.06 -5.61
N TRP A 142 -18.82 8.44 -4.62
CA TRP A 142 -20.11 7.83 -4.30
C TRP A 142 -21.18 8.91 -4.18
N ARG A 143 -22.20 8.86 -5.04
CA ARG A 143 -23.42 9.67 -4.87
C ARG A 143 -24.26 9.06 -3.75
N VAL A 144 -24.59 9.87 -2.76
CA VAL A 144 -25.26 9.44 -1.53
C VAL A 144 -26.49 10.32 -1.22
N PRO A 145 -27.52 9.78 -0.57
CA PRO A 145 -28.68 10.56 -0.13
C PRO A 145 -28.31 11.59 0.95
N ARG A 146 -29.26 12.46 1.34
CA ARG A 146 -29.08 13.47 2.39
C ARG A 146 -28.54 12.95 3.73
N SER A 147 -28.81 11.70 4.08
CA SER A 147 -28.28 11.06 5.28
C SER A 147 -28.19 9.56 5.07
N GLY A 148 -27.23 8.92 5.73
CA GLY A 148 -27.05 7.48 5.60
C GLY A 148 -25.72 6.99 6.13
N SER A 149 -25.41 5.75 5.73
CA SER A 149 -24.16 5.07 6.03
C SER A 149 -23.58 4.41 4.78
N LEU A 150 -22.26 4.40 4.65
CA LEU A 150 -21.54 3.82 3.50
C LEU A 150 -20.38 2.98 4.02
N ARG A 151 -20.33 1.72 3.59
CA ARG A 151 -19.20 0.84 3.88
C ARG A 151 -18.11 1.03 2.83
N VAL A 152 -16.89 1.33 3.26
CA VAL A 152 -15.75 1.56 2.38
C VAL A 152 -14.51 0.83 2.89
N ALA A 153 -13.70 0.32 1.97
CA ALA A 153 -12.38 -0.18 2.30
C ALA A 153 -11.40 0.99 2.53
N VAL A 154 -10.60 0.89 3.58
CA VAL A 154 -9.56 1.86 3.94
C VAL A 154 -8.40 1.72 2.97
N ARG A 155 -8.02 2.82 2.33
CA ARG A 155 -6.82 2.91 1.51
C ARG A 155 -5.93 4.01 2.07
N PRO A 156 -4.76 3.67 2.63
CA PRO A 156 -3.81 4.66 3.12
C PRO A 156 -3.25 5.47 1.95
N ASN A 157 -3.16 6.78 2.14
CA ASN A 157 -2.30 7.63 1.35
C ASN A 157 -0.83 7.43 1.77
N ALA A 158 0.09 8.03 1.03
CA ALA A 158 1.52 8.07 1.27
C ALA A 158 1.87 8.49 2.72
N ASP A 159 1.12 9.42 3.28
CA ASP A 159 1.33 9.86 4.67
C ASP A 159 0.73 8.93 5.74
N GLY A 160 0.25 7.75 5.35
CA GLY A 160 -0.36 6.78 6.26
C GLY A 160 -1.76 7.18 6.73
N LEU A 161 -2.41 8.15 6.08
CA LEU A 161 -3.76 8.57 6.41
C LEU A 161 -4.74 8.16 5.31
N ALA A 162 -5.89 7.61 5.70
CA ALA A 162 -7.02 7.45 4.78
C ALA A 162 -7.95 8.66 4.91
N ARG A 163 -8.34 9.24 3.77
CA ARG A 163 -9.12 10.47 3.71
C ARG A 163 -10.34 10.33 2.84
N PHE A 164 -11.44 10.87 3.34
CA PHE A 164 -12.71 10.98 2.62
C PHE A 164 -13.23 12.40 2.78
N VAL A 165 -13.82 12.94 1.72
CA VAL A 165 -14.47 14.25 1.75
C VAL A 165 -15.91 14.13 1.29
N LEU A 166 -16.83 14.62 2.11
CA LEU A 166 -18.24 14.79 1.75
C LEU A 166 -18.44 16.17 1.15
N VAL A 167 -19.03 16.22 -0.02
CA VAL A 167 -19.27 17.45 -0.78
C VAL A 167 -20.77 17.61 -1.04
N ILE A 168 -21.31 18.79 -0.70
CA ILE A 168 -22.65 19.24 -1.06
C ILE A 168 -22.57 20.51 -1.90
N SER A 169 -23.41 20.62 -2.91
CA SER A 169 -23.47 21.81 -3.76
C SER A 169 -24.89 22.09 -4.23
N ASN A 170 -25.22 23.37 -4.39
CA ASN A 170 -26.47 23.87 -4.97
C ASN A 170 -26.27 24.48 -6.37
N GLY A 171 -25.10 24.28 -6.99
CA GLY A 171 -24.73 24.86 -8.28
C GLY A 171 -24.14 26.27 -8.21
N VAL A 172 -24.18 26.94 -7.05
CA VAL A 172 -23.58 28.26 -6.81
C VAL A 172 -22.47 28.17 -5.76
N GLU A 173 -22.71 27.40 -4.71
CA GLU A 173 -21.80 27.16 -3.60
C GLU A 173 -21.47 25.67 -3.49
N GLU A 174 -20.27 25.37 -2.99
CA GLU A 174 -19.85 24.02 -2.62
C GLU A 174 -19.35 24.04 -1.17
N ILE A 175 -19.89 23.15 -0.34
CA ILE A 175 -19.43 22.93 1.04
C ILE A 175 -18.81 21.54 1.10
N ALA A 176 -17.59 21.47 1.65
CA ALA A 176 -16.84 20.24 1.81
C ALA A 176 -16.48 20.00 3.28
N GLN A 177 -16.64 18.77 3.75
CA GLN A 177 -16.18 18.33 5.06
C GLN A 177 -15.35 17.05 4.94
N GLU A 178 -14.15 17.06 5.52
CA GLU A 178 -13.21 15.93 5.48
C GLU A 178 -13.28 15.08 6.75
N VAL A 179 -13.17 13.76 6.57
CA VAL A 179 -12.85 12.78 7.60
C VAL A 179 -11.50 12.16 7.28
N ARG A 180 -10.63 12.11 8.30
CA ARG A 180 -9.29 11.53 8.22
C ARG A 180 -9.12 10.43 9.27
N LEU A 181 -8.43 9.38 8.89
CA LEU A 181 -8.22 8.17 9.69
C LEU A 181 -6.75 7.80 9.64
N THR A 182 -6.18 7.37 10.76
CA THR A 182 -4.84 6.77 10.74
C THR A 182 -4.93 5.36 10.17
N ALA A 183 -4.31 5.14 9.02
CA ALA A 183 -4.32 3.86 8.35
C ALA A 183 -3.00 3.14 8.61
N SER A 184 -3.05 2.04 9.37
CA SER A 184 -1.88 1.18 9.53
C SER A 184 -1.75 0.23 8.35
N CYS A 185 -0.53 0.01 7.89
CA CYS A 185 -0.29 -1.07 6.93
C CYS A 185 -0.47 -2.42 7.64
N ALA A 186 -1.17 -3.36 6.99
CA ALA A 186 -1.29 -4.73 7.49
C ALA A 186 0.09 -5.43 7.53
N GLU A 187 0.93 -5.12 6.54
CA GLU A 187 2.31 -5.57 6.44
C GLU A 187 3.27 -4.40 6.74
N THR A 188 4.44 -4.71 7.26
CA THR A 188 5.53 -3.75 7.40
C THR A 188 6.54 -3.91 6.28
N TRP A 189 7.13 -2.80 5.84
CA TRP A 189 8.30 -2.85 4.96
C TRP A 189 9.45 -3.61 5.64
N PHE A 190 10.23 -4.40 4.89
CA PHE A 190 11.41 -5.12 5.42
C PHE A 190 12.57 -4.20 5.88
N PHE A 191 12.38 -2.89 5.76
CA PHE A 191 13.32 -1.85 6.14
C PHE A 191 12.58 -0.72 6.85
N ALA A 192 13.32 0.09 7.58
CA ALA A 192 12.79 1.28 8.26
C ALA A 192 13.83 2.41 8.28
N PRO A 193 13.41 3.69 8.23
CA PRO A 193 12.02 4.14 8.01
C PRO A 193 11.59 3.99 6.55
N ALA A 194 10.30 3.72 6.32
CA ALA A 194 9.74 3.71 4.97
C ALA A 194 9.47 5.15 4.47
N PRO A 195 9.79 5.48 3.20
CA PRO A 195 9.35 6.73 2.58
C PRO A 195 7.83 6.84 2.65
N SER A 196 7.31 8.05 2.91
CA SER A 196 5.87 8.28 2.93
C SER A 196 5.24 7.89 1.58
N ASP A 197 5.81 8.36 0.48
CA ASP A 197 5.33 8.07 -0.88
C ASP A 197 5.54 6.62 -1.38
N ALA A 198 5.97 5.68 -0.52
CA ALA A 198 5.99 4.24 -0.81
C ALA A 198 4.60 3.59 -0.78
N GLY A 199 3.67 4.17 -0.01
CA GLY A 199 2.41 3.51 0.34
C GLY A 199 2.62 2.25 1.19
N CYS A 200 1.53 1.50 1.42
CA CYS A 200 1.62 0.27 2.19
C CYS A 200 2.16 -0.91 1.38
N PRO A 201 2.97 -1.79 1.99
CA PRO A 201 3.28 -3.08 1.39
C PRO A 201 1.99 -3.88 1.16
N THR A 202 1.95 -4.61 0.06
CA THR A 202 0.81 -5.42 -0.38
C THR A 202 1.04 -6.91 -0.19
N ALA A 203 2.28 -7.30 0.11
CA ALA A 203 2.70 -8.64 0.42
C ALA A 203 3.90 -8.61 1.39
N PRO A 204 4.19 -9.72 2.10
CA PRO A 204 5.44 -9.89 2.83
C PRO A 204 6.66 -9.76 1.91
N ALA A 205 7.83 -9.49 2.50
CA ALA A 205 9.08 -9.50 1.76
C ALA A 205 9.45 -10.92 1.32
N VAL A 206 9.99 -11.02 0.11
CA VAL A 206 10.36 -12.27 -0.54
C VAL A 206 11.86 -12.28 -0.80
N ARG A 207 12.52 -13.37 -0.40
CA ARG A 207 13.89 -13.66 -0.81
C ARG A 207 13.88 -14.34 -2.16
N SER A 208 14.69 -13.84 -3.08
CA SER A 208 14.74 -14.34 -4.45
C SER A 208 16.17 -14.26 -4.97
N LEU A 209 16.50 -15.15 -5.91
CA LEU A 209 17.63 -14.91 -6.79
C LEU A 209 17.34 -13.70 -7.68
N ALA A 210 18.35 -12.88 -7.91
CA ALA A 210 18.33 -11.81 -8.87
C ALA A 210 19.58 -11.83 -9.75
N VAL A 211 19.47 -11.24 -10.93
CA VAL A 211 20.60 -10.99 -11.83
C VAL A 211 20.66 -9.50 -12.10
N TYR A 212 21.85 -8.90 -12.09
CA TYR A 212 22.07 -7.49 -12.35
C TYR A 212 23.10 -7.30 -13.46
N GLN A 213 22.85 -6.34 -14.35
CA GLN A 213 23.82 -5.89 -15.33
C GLN A 213 23.85 -4.36 -15.43
N PRO A 214 25.02 -3.72 -15.27
CA PRO A 214 25.17 -2.29 -15.46
C PRO A 214 25.33 -1.92 -16.94
N PHE A 215 24.78 -0.76 -17.30
CA PHE A 215 24.84 -0.16 -18.63
C PHE A 215 25.43 1.25 -18.56
N GLU A 216 25.72 1.85 -19.71
CA GLU A 216 26.29 3.20 -19.79
C GLU A 216 25.42 4.26 -19.12
N ARG A 217 24.09 4.12 -19.23
CA ARG A 217 23.11 5.10 -18.74
C ARG A 217 21.97 4.42 -17.98
N GLY A 218 22.32 3.44 -17.15
CA GLY A 218 21.33 2.76 -16.33
C GLY A 218 21.75 1.36 -15.95
N ALA A 219 20.76 0.54 -15.62
CA ALA A 219 20.97 -0.86 -15.26
C ALA A 219 19.75 -1.69 -15.61
N MET A 220 19.96 -3.00 -15.72
CA MET A 220 18.87 -3.97 -15.68
C MET A 220 19.03 -4.88 -14.46
N PHE A 221 17.90 -5.29 -13.90
CA PHE A 221 17.86 -6.43 -12.99
C PHE A 221 16.72 -7.36 -13.32
N TRP A 222 16.92 -8.65 -13.08
CA TRP A 222 15.92 -9.68 -13.23
C TRP A 222 15.62 -10.28 -11.87
N LEU A 223 14.34 -10.45 -11.53
CA LEU A 223 13.90 -11.15 -10.33
C LEU A 223 13.37 -12.53 -10.68
N ALA A 224 13.93 -13.57 -10.06
CA ALA A 224 13.55 -14.95 -10.35
C ALA A 224 12.09 -15.25 -9.98
N GLU A 225 11.65 -14.79 -8.81
CA GLU A 225 10.29 -15.03 -8.29
C GLU A 225 9.19 -14.60 -9.28
N SER A 226 9.33 -13.40 -9.87
CA SER A 226 8.36 -12.85 -10.80
C SER A 226 8.72 -13.04 -12.28
N ARG A 227 9.89 -13.64 -12.58
CA ARG A 227 10.48 -13.75 -13.92
C ARG A 227 10.44 -12.43 -14.72
N THR A 228 10.68 -11.32 -14.03
CA THR A 228 10.54 -9.97 -14.58
C THR A 228 11.89 -9.28 -14.65
N ILE A 229 12.19 -8.70 -15.82
CA ILE A 229 13.31 -7.81 -16.08
C ILE A 229 12.85 -6.37 -15.84
N TYR A 230 13.50 -5.70 -14.91
CA TYR A 230 13.33 -4.28 -14.68
C TYR A 230 14.50 -3.53 -15.31
N VAL A 231 14.17 -2.42 -15.98
CA VAL A 231 15.10 -1.52 -16.62
C VAL A 231 15.07 -0.20 -15.87
N LEU A 232 16.22 0.25 -15.37
CA LEU A 232 16.40 1.54 -14.73
C LEU A 232 17.13 2.48 -15.69
N TYR A 233 16.51 3.59 -16.05
CA TYR A 233 17.12 4.61 -16.90
C TYR A 233 17.73 5.70 -16.02
N ALA A 234 18.98 6.07 -16.31
CA ALA A 234 19.66 7.18 -15.67
C ALA A 234 19.54 8.49 -16.47
N ASP A 235 18.76 8.48 -17.56
CA ASP A 235 18.40 9.70 -18.27
C ASP A 235 17.23 10.42 -17.58
N ALA A 236 16.93 11.63 -18.04
CA ALA A 236 15.80 12.43 -17.55
C ALA A 236 14.50 12.19 -18.34
N GLU A 237 14.44 11.15 -19.18
CA GLU A 237 13.26 10.83 -19.98
C GLU A 237 12.25 9.97 -19.18
N ALA A 238 10.96 10.09 -19.50
CA ALA A 238 9.92 9.24 -18.93
C ALA A 238 9.63 8.03 -19.84
N PRO A 239 9.32 6.84 -19.29
CA PRO A 239 9.37 6.52 -17.85
C PRO A 239 10.82 6.36 -17.37
N SER A 240 11.10 6.65 -16.10
CA SER A 240 12.44 6.50 -15.50
C SER A 240 12.80 5.04 -15.23
N TRP A 241 11.81 4.15 -15.19
CA TRP A 241 12.04 2.70 -15.15
C TRP A 241 10.93 1.96 -15.91
N ALA A 242 11.20 0.75 -16.34
CA ALA A 242 10.21 -0.12 -17.01
C ALA A 242 10.36 -1.57 -16.53
N ALA A 243 9.30 -2.36 -16.66
CA ALA A 243 9.31 -3.80 -16.38
C ALA A 243 8.89 -4.58 -17.63
N PHE A 244 9.56 -5.70 -17.88
CA PHE A 244 9.32 -6.60 -19.00
C PHE A 244 9.35 -8.05 -18.52
N ALA A 245 8.48 -8.90 -19.04
CA ALA A 245 8.61 -10.33 -18.82
C ALA A 245 9.90 -10.86 -19.46
N ASP A 246 10.57 -11.81 -18.80
CA ASP A 246 11.68 -12.53 -19.41
C ASP A 246 11.16 -13.61 -20.38
N GLU A 247 11.21 -13.28 -21.67
CA GLU A 247 10.74 -14.13 -22.76
C GLU A 247 11.85 -14.98 -23.38
N PHE A 248 13.10 -14.85 -22.92
CA PHE A 248 14.21 -15.62 -23.47
C PHE A 248 14.02 -17.12 -23.18
N ARG A 249 14.31 -17.94 -24.20
CA ARG A 249 14.24 -19.40 -24.11
C ARG A 249 15.57 -20.00 -24.50
N ASP A 250 15.95 -21.10 -23.82
CA ASP A 250 17.16 -21.84 -24.17
C ASP A 250 17.12 -22.30 -25.63
N GLY A 251 18.25 -22.19 -26.31
CA GLY A 251 18.38 -22.46 -27.74
C GLY A 251 18.09 -21.28 -28.66
N GLN A 252 17.55 -20.17 -28.16
CA GLN A 252 17.52 -18.91 -28.91
C GLN A 252 18.93 -18.29 -28.99
N PRO A 253 19.23 -17.48 -30.03
CA PRO A 253 20.46 -16.70 -30.08
C PRO A 253 20.59 -15.82 -28.83
N GLU A 254 21.67 -16.03 -28.06
CA GLU A 254 21.94 -15.27 -26.85
C GLU A 254 22.30 -13.81 -27.17
N SER A 255 22.94 -13.60 -28.32
CA SER A 255 23.41 -12.33 -28.84
C SER A 255 23.10 -12.18 -30.33
N ASP A 256 23.28 -10.97 -30.86
CA ASP A 256 23.21 -10.68 -32.30
C ASP A 256 24.62 -10.40 -32.85
N PRO A 257 25.17 -11.27 -33.71
CA PRO A 257 26.55 -11.14 -34.21
C PRO A 257 26.77 -9.93 -35.13
N SER A 258 25.71 -9.29 -35.63
CA SER A 258 25.79 -8.06 -36.42
C SER A 258 26.06 -6.82 -35.56
N LEU A 259 25.71 -6.88 -34.27
CA LEU A 259 25.95 -5.80 -33.31
C LEU A 259 27.32 -5.97 -32.68
N ARG A 260 28.24 -5.04 -32.98
CA ARG A 260 29.59 -5.03 -32.40
C ARG A 260 29.69 -3.98 -31.30
N ALA A 261 29.94 -4.43 -30.08
CA ALA A 261 30.16 -3.55 -28.94
C ALA A 261 31.47 -2.74 -29.14
N PRO A 262 31.49 -1.44 -28.77
CA PRO A 262 32.71 -0.65 -28.69
C PRO A 262 33.73 -1.23 -27.70
N GLU A 263 34.96 -0.74 -27.75
CA GLU A 263 36.00 -1.13 -26.79
C GLU A 263 35.56 -0.88 -25.34
N GLY A 264 35.81 -1.85 -24.45
CA GLY A 264 35.42 -1.77 -23.05
C GLY A 264 33.91 -1.81 -22.81
N ARG A 265 33.13 -2.29 -23.80
CA ARG A 265 31.68 -2.50 -23.70
C ARG A 265 31.31 -3.92 -24.11
N LEU A 266 30.11 -4.32 -23.70
CA LEU A 266 29.58 -5.65 -23.94
C LEU A 266 28.18 -5.56 -24.55
N GLN A 267 27.89 -6.48 -25.46
CA GLN A 267 26.51 -6.75 -25.85
C GLN A 267 25.85 -7.54 -24.71
N PRO A 268 24.72 -7.07 -24.15
CA PRO A 268 23.96 -7.88 -23.20
C PRO A 268 23.47 -9.17 -23.86
N ILE A 269 23.43 -10.26 -23.10
CA ILE A 269 23.07 -11.60 -23.59
C ILE A 269 21.76 -12.09 -22.97
N ARG A 270 21.21 -13.18 -23.53
CA ARG A 270 20.02 -13.89 -23.00
C ARG A 270 18.84 -12.94 -22.77
N GLY A 271 18.22 -12.96 -21.58
CA GLY A 271 17.03 -12.17 -21.24
C GLY A 271 17.25 -10.66 -21.39
N PHE A 272 18.30 -10.12 -20.76
CA PHE A 272 18.68 -8.71 -20.90
C PHE A 272 19.00 -8.36 -22.35
N GLY A 273 19.75 -9.23 -23.03
CA GLY A 273 20.07 -9.08 -24.44
C GLY A 273 18.83 -9.01 -25.32
N LEU A 274 17.81 -9.83 -25.04
CA LEU A 274 16.58 -9.88 -25.81
C LEU A 274 15.78 -8.59 -25.61
N VAL A 275 15.58 -8.15 -24.37
CA VAL A 275 14.90 -6.88 -24.06
C VAL A 275 15.64 -5.70 -24.72
N TRP A 276 16.97 -5.68 -24.62
CA TRP A 276 17.80 -4.61 -25.17
C TRP A 276 17.76 -4.54 -26.70
N ARG A 277 17.91 -5.66 -27.41
CA ARG A 277 17.95 -5.66 -28.89
C ARG A 277 16.58 -5.58 -29.57
N SER A 278 15.51 -5.99 -28.88
CA SER A 278 14.14 -5.99 -29.44
C SER A 278 13.41 -4.65 -29.28
N ARG A 279 13.95 -3.73 -28.47
CA ARG A 279 13.31 -2.47 -28.11
C ARG A 279 14.28 -1.31 -28.30
N GLU A 280 14.15 -0.62 -29.42
CA GLU A 280 15.02 0.51 -29.78
C GLU A 280 15.11 1.57 -28.68
N ALA A 281 13.98 1.88 -28.02
CA ALA A 281 13.96 2.82 -26.90
C ALA A 281 14.83 2.36 -25.72
N VAL A 282 14.81 1.06 -25.37
CA VAL A 282 15.64 0.50 -24.30
C VAL A 282 17.11 0.59 -24.70
N GLN A 283 17.44 0.15 -25.92
CA GLN A 283 18.79 0.17 -26.47
C GLN A 283 19.41 1.57 -26.46
N ARG A 284 18.69 2.53 -27.05
CA ARG A 284 19.11 3.93 -27.16
C ARG A 284 19.32 4.56 -25.78
N ARG A 285 18.38 4.34 -24.86
CA ARG A 285 18.41 4.99 -23.54
C ARG A 285 19.51 4.44 -22.66
N LEU A 286 19.66 3.11 -22.57
CA LEU A 286 20.70 2.48 -21.73
C LEU A 286 22.12 2.56 -22.31
N GLY A 287 22.27 2.46 -23.64
CA GLY A 287 23.57 2.23 -24.27
C GLY A 287 24.06 0.80 -24.09
N TRP A 288 25.37 0.57 -24.20
CA TRP A 288 25.96 -0.78 -24.07
C TRP A 288 26.13 -1.22 -22.62
N ALA A 289 26.27 -2.53 -22.38
CA ALA A 289 26.61 -3.03 -21.05
C ALA A 289 28.07 -2.67 -20.72
N THR A 290 28.32 -2.28 -19.47
CA THR A 290 29.65 -1.87 -18.98
C THR A 290 30.34 -2.99 -18.20
N ALA A 291 29.61 -4.02 -17.80
CA ALA A 291 30.13 -5.23 -17.19
C ALA A 291 29.23 -6.45 -17.54
N PRO A 292 29.73 -7.68 -17.36
CA PRO A 292 28.91 -8.89 -17.45
C PRO A 292 27.77 -8.88 -16.44
N GLU A 293 26.73 -9.65 -16.72
CA GLU A 293 25.67 -9.91 -15.76
C GLU A 293 26.20 -10.68 -14.54
N SER A 294 25.66 -10.38 -13.36
CA SER A 294 26.06 -10.98 -12.10
C SER A 294 24.84 -11.40 -11.29
N ALA A 295 24.81 -12.66 -10.86
CA ALA A 295 23.75 -13.20 -10.02
C ALA A 295 24.03 -12.90 -8.54
N PHE A 296 22.97 -12.65 -7.77
CA PHE A 296 23.03 -12.36 -6.34
C PHE A 296 21.69 -12.71 -5.67
N GLU A 297 21.72 -12.91 -4.35
CA GLU A 297 20.49 -13.04 -3.56
C GLU A 297 19.95 -11.65 -3.21
N THR A 298 18.64 -11.46 -3.36
CA THR A 298 17.96 -10.23 -2.98
C THR A 298 16.79 -10.51 -2.04
N GLU A 299 16.36 -9.48 -1.34
CA GLU A 299 15.08 -9.41 -0.66
C GLU A 299 14.31 -8.26 -1.29
N PHE A 300 13.10 -8.53 -1.77
CA PHE A 300 12.24 -7.54 -2.39
C PHE A 300 10.82 -7.60 -1.83
N GLN A 301 10.09 -6.49 -1.93
CA GLN A 301 8.72 -6.39 -1.46
C GLN A 301 7.93 -5.41 -2.33
N SER A 302 6.70 -5.79 -2.64
CA SER A 302 5.78 -4.96 -3.42
C SER A 302 4.80 -4.22 -2.51
N GLY A 303 4.54 -2.96 -2.84
CA GLY A 303 3.59 -2.10 -2.17
C GLY A 303 2.66 -1.41 -3.15
N ALA A 304 1.71 -0.65 -2.59
CA ALA A 304 0.64 -0.02 -3.36
C ALA A 304 1.16 1.04 -4.35
N ALA A 305 2.27 1.71 -4.03
CA ALA A 305 2.85 2.76 -4.87
C ALA A 305 4.33 2.53 -5.22
N ALA A 306 4.95 1.46 -4.71
CA ALA A 306 6.36 1.19 -4.91
C ALA A 306 6.73 -0.30 -4.83
N LEU A 307 7.84 -0.66 -5.47
CA LEU A 307 8.56 -1.91 -5.26
C LEU A 307 9.93 -1.59 -4.69
N PHE A 308 10.31 -2.26 -3.61
CA PHE A 308 11.65 -2.15 -3.04
C PHE A 308 12.41 -3.45 -3.14
N LEU A 309 13.72 -3.36 -3.35
CA LEU A 309 14.64 -4.50 -3.33
C LEU A 309 15.99 -4.08 -2.76
N ARG A 310 16.76 -5.04 -2.23
CA ARG A 310 18.18 -4.83 -1.91
C ARG A 310 19.05 -5.16 -3.11
N ASP A 311 19.92 -4.24 -3.51
CA ASP A 311 20.92 -4.52 -4.53
C ASP A 311 22.04 -5.44 -4.00
N ARG A 312 22.99 -5.80 -4.87
CA ARG A 312 24.11 -6.68 -4.53
C ARG A 312 25.09 -6.06 -3.51
N GLU A 313 25.08 -4.73 -3.36
CA GLU A 313 25.83 -4.01 -2.35
C GLU A 313 25.03 -3.80 -1.04
N GLY A 314 23.80 -4.32 -0.97
CA GLY A 314 22.90 -4.23 0.19
C GLY A 314 22.07 -2.94 0.26
N LYS A 315 22.26 -2.03 -0.70
CA LYS A 315 21.54 -0.75 -0.77
C LYS A 315 20.09 -0.98 -1.14
N LEU A 316 19.21 -0.12 -0.64
CA LEU A 316 17.79 -0.17 -0.94
C LEU A 316 17.50 0.53 -2.27
N VAL A 317 16.98 -0.20 -3.25
CA VAL A 317 16.48 0.35 -4.51
C VAL A 317 14.96 0.37 -4.46
N GLY A 318 14.36 1.54 -4.65
CA GLY A 318 12.91 1.74 -4.71
C GLY A 318 12.47 2.19 -6.10
N LEU A 319 11.51 1.46 -6.68
CA LEU A 319 10.83 1.80 -7.93
C LEU A 319 9.45 2.33 -7.58
N TYR A 320 9.13 3.57 -7.92
CA TYR A 320 7.90 4.23 -7.51
C TYR A 320 7.02 4.56 -8.71
N GLY A 321 5.71 4.46 -8.50
CA GLY A 321 4.69 4.62 -9.52
C GLY A 321 4.88 3.64 -10.68
N GLU A 322 4.03 3.65 -11.69
CA GLU A 322 4.23 2.85 -12.89
C GLU A 322 5.27 3.51 -13.82
N GLY A 323 6.55 3.42 -13.44
CA GLY A 323 7.67 4.00 -14.20
C GLY A 323 7.98 5.46 -13.88
N ALA A 324 7.37 6.05 -12.84
CA ALA A 324 7.47 7.49 -12.56
C ALA A 324 8.89 7.90 -12.11
N ARG A 325 9.53 7.09 -11.25
CA ARG A 325 10.87 7.38 -10.71
C ARG A 325 11.47 6.13 -10.07
N TRP A 326 12.80 6.08 -9.96
CA TRP A 326 13.50 5.12 -9.11
C TRP A 326 14.55 5.85 -8.26
N ARG A 327 14.90 5.28 -7.09
CA ARG A 327 15.91 5.83 -6.19
C ARG A 327 16.70 4.71 -5.55
N SER A 328 17.99 4.95 -5.29
CA SER A 328 18.84 4.10 -4.44
C SER A 328 19.18 4.83 -3.14
N ALA A 329 19.02 4.16 -2.01
CA ALA A 329 19.40 4.62 -0.68
C ALA A 329 20.39 3.64 -0.04
N PRO A 330 21.32 4.11 0.81
CA PRO A 330 22.28 3.25 1.49
C PRO A 330 21.64 2.17 2.35
#